data_AF-A0A5F5PY89-F1
#
_entry.id   AF-A0A5F5PY89-F1
#
_cell.length_a   1.000
_cell.length_b   1.000
_cell.length_c   1.000
_cell.angle_alpha   90.00
_cell.angle_beta   90.00
_cell.angle_gamma   90.00
#
_symmetry.space_group_name_H-M   'P 1'
#
loop_
_entity.id
_entity.type
_entity.pdbx_description
1 polymer ?
#
loop_
_entity_poly.entity_id
_entity_poly.type
_entity_poly.pdbx_seq_one_letter_code
_entity_poly.pdbx_strand_id
1 'polypeptide(L)' 'MKRLDVNAAGIWEPKKGDVLCSRHFKKTDFDRSAPNIKLKPGVIPSIFESPSHLQKHRKRRQEEGQKVRRKGIGW' A
#
# COMPACT_ATOMS: atom_id res chain seq x y z
N MET A 1 19.62 10.81 -9.74
CA MET A 1 19.00 10.99 -8.40
C MET A 1 19.62 10.00 -7.45
N LYS A 2 20.12 10.45 -6.29
CA LYS A 2 20.68 9.55 -5.25
C LYS A 2 19.53 8.74 -4.65
N ARG A 3 19.58 7.42 -4.74
CA ARG A 3 18.61 6.54 -4.07
C ARG A 3 18.85 6.67 -2.57
N LEU A 4 17.79 7.02 -1.82
CA LEU A 4 17.84 6.97 -0.36
C LEU A 4 17.79 5.50 0.07
N ASP A 5 18.68 5.13 0.98
CA ASP A 5 18.64 3.82 1.62
C ASP A 5 17.45 3.80 2.60
N VAL A 6 16.44 3.01 2.25
CA VAL A 6 15.20 2.86 3.01
C VAL A 6 15.39 2.15 4.36
N ASN A 7 16.54 1.50 4.56
CA ASN A 7 16.85 0.80 5.81
C ASN A 7 17.70 1.65 6.78
N ALA A 8 18.24 2.78 6.31
CA ALA A 8 19.14 3.64 7.10
C ALA A 8 18.51 4.97 7.55
N ALA A 9 17.40 5.39 6.92
CA ALA A 9 16.76 6.66 7.22
C ALA A 9 15.64 6.50 8.26
N GLY A 10 15.55 7.44 9.20
CA GLY A 10 14.38 7.62 10.06
C GLY A 10 13.10 7.89 9.26
N ILE A 11 12.03 8.25 9.95
CA ILE A 11 10.71 8.55 9.36
C ILE A 11 10.88 9.37 8.08
N TRP A 12 10.45 8.81 6.94
CA TRP A 12 10.55 9.48 5.65
C TRP A 12 9.46 10.55 5.53
N GLU A 13 9.87 11.76 5.17
CA GLU A 13 8.98 12.90 4.89
C GLU A 13 9.09 13.32 3.42
N PRO A 14 7.97 13.43 2.67
CA PRO A 14 7.96 13.82 1.27
C PRO A 14 8.39 15.29 1.09
N LYS A 15 9.30 15.52 0.13
CA LYS A 15 9.74 16.85 -0.30
C LYS A 15 8.96 17.31 -1.53
N LYS A 16 9.09 18.60 -1.88
CA LYS A 16 8.40 19.23 -3.03
C LYS A 16 8.55 18.46 -4.36
N GLY A 17 9.69 17.79 -4.57
CA GLY A 17 9.97 17.04 -5.80
C GLY A 17 9.58 15.55 -5.75
N ASP A 18 9.15 15.05 -4.59
CA ASP A 18 8.73 13.66 -4.44
C ASP A 18 7.31 13.50 -4.99
N VAL A 19 7.10 12.43 -5.76
CA VAL A 19 5.83 12.17 -6.44
C VAL A 19 5.39 10.74 -6.21
N LEU A 20 4.08 10.55 -6.08
CA LEU A 20 3.45 9.24 -6.13
C LEU A 20 2.72 9.08 -7.46
N CYS A 21 2.84 7.89 -8.06
CA CYS A 21 2.07 7.58 -9.25
C CYS A 21 0.59 7.31 -8.91
N SER A 22 -0.30 7.56 -9.86
CA SER A 22 -1.76 7.51 -9.68
C SER A 22 -2.31 6.16 -9.21
N ARG A 23 -1.59 5.06 -9.45
CA ARG A 23 -1.97 3.69 -9.01
C ARG A 23 -2.07 3.55 -7.49
N HIS A 24 -1.49 4.48 -6.72
CA HIS A 24 -1.54 4.45 -5.25
C HIS A 24 -2.85 4.99 -4.66
N PHE A 25 -3.72 5.55 -5.51
CA PHE A 25 -4.99 6.15 -5.13
C PHE A 25 -6.16 5.38 -5.75
N LYS A 26 -7.31 5.37 -5.08
CA LYS A 26 -8.53 4.78 -5.65
C LYS A 26 -9.05 5.67 -6.76
N LYS A 27 -9.75 5.08 -7.72
CA LYS A 27 -10.40 5.85 -8.81
C LYS A 27 -11.38 6.91 -8.28
N THR A 28 -11.98 6.69 -7.10
CA THR A 28 -12.92 7.58 -6.41
C THR A 28 -12.26 8.81 -5.76
N ASP A 29 -10.94 8.78 -5.56
CA ASP A 29 -10.18 9.84 -4.89
C ASP A 29 -9.85 10.98 -5.86
N PHE A 30 -10.07 10.77 -7.16
CA PHE A 30 -9.88 11.76 -8.20
C PHE A 30 -11.16 12.57 -8.46
N ASP A 31 -10.99 13.88 -8.59
CA ASP A 31 -12.00 14.77 -9.14
C ASP A 31 -11.88 14.80 -10.68
N ARG A 32 -13.02 14.59 -11.34
CA ARG A 32 -13.17 14.53 -12.80
C ARG A 32 -14.17 15.55 -13.32
N SER A 33 -14.60 16.50 -12.48
CA SER A 33 -15.51 17.58 -12.87
C SER A 33 -14.87 18.55 -13.87
N ALA A 34 -13.54 18.67 -13.84
CA ALA A 34 -12.76 19.51 -14.72
C ALA A 34 -12.07 18.70 -15.83
N PRO A 35 -11.66 19.34 -16.94
CA PRO A 35 -10.88 18.69 -18.01
C PRO A 35 -9.57 18.05 -17.50
N ASN A 36 -8.98 18.63 -16.44
CA ASN A 36 -7.79 18.10 -15.79
C ASN A 36 -8.18 17.31 -14.55
N ILE A 37 -7.81 16.02 -14.55
CA ILE A 37 -8.03 15.12 -13.41
C ILE A 37 -7.06 15.49 -12.28
N LYS A 38 -7.61 15.69 -11.07
CA LYS A 38 -6.84 16.05 -9.88
C LYS A 38 -7.23 15.16 -8.70
N LEU A 39 -6.37 15.08 -7.69
CA LEU A 39 -6.73 14.48 -6.41
C LEU A 39 -7.65 15.43 -5.64
N LYS A 40 -8.66 14.88 -4.95
CA LYS A 40 -9.47 15.66 -4.02
C LYS A 40 -8.62 16.12 -2.82
N PRO A 41 -8.98 17.24 -2.17
CA PRO A 41 -8.29 17.69 -0.96
C PRO A 41 -8.32 16.63 0.15
N GLY A 42 -7.20 16.41 0.82
CA GLY A 42 -7.11 15.53 2.00
C GLY A 42 -7.11 14.02 1.71
N VAL A 43 -7.07 13.59 0.45
CA VAL A 43 -7.00 12.15 0.13
C VAL A 43 -5.66 11.56 0.54
N ILE A 44 -5.72 10.35 1.10
CA ILE A 44 -4.56 9.60 1.56
C ILE A 44 -4.33 8.41 0.61
N PRO A 45 -3.11 8.19 0.09
CA PRO A 45 -2.83 7.01 -0.73
C PRO A 45 -3.06 5.75 0.10
N SER A 46 -3.93 4.86 -0.38
CA SER A 46 -4.29 3.64 0.34
C SER A 46 -3.83 2.35 -0.33
N ILE A 47 -3.37 2.43 -1.59
CA ILE A 47 -3.01 1.26 -2.39
C ILE A 47 -1.49 1.09 -2.36
N PHE A 48 -1.03 0.17 -1.51
CA PHE A 48 0.36 -0.26 -1.44
C PHE A 48 0.44 -1.75 -1.68
N GLU A 49 0.65 -2.12 -2.94
CA GLU A 49 0.86 -3.51 -3.32
C GLU A 49 2.31 -3.89 -3.08
N SER A 50 2.52 -4.83 -2.15
CA SER A 50 3.84 -5.43 -1.97
C SER A 50 4.19 -6.24 -3.23
N PRO A 51 5.45 -6.21 -3.69
CA PRO A 51 5.87 -6.96 -4.87
C PRO A 51 5.55 -8.45 -4.73
N SER A 52 5.22 -9.08 -5.85
CA SER A 52 4.71 -10.46 -5.93
C SER A 52 5.57 -11.49 -5.18
N HIS A 53 6.90 -11.32 -5.19
CA HIS A 53 7.82 -12.22 -4.50
C HIS A 53 7.66 -12.19 -2.96
N LEU A 54 7.24 -11.05 -2.38
CA LEU A 54 6.96 -10.93 -0.95
C LEU A 54 5.54 -11.38 -0.57
N GLN A 55 4.61 -11.39 -1.53
CA GLN A 55 3.22 -11.80 -1.29
C GLN A 55 3.08 -13.30 -0.96
N LYS A 56 4.00 -14.14 -1.46
CA LYS A 56 4.00 -15.60 -1.23
C LYS A 56 4.10 -15.97 0.26
N HIS A 57 4.75 -15.12 1.07
CA HIS A 57 4.89 -15.33 2.52
C HIS A 57 3.64 -14.95 3.31
N ARG A 58 2.83 -13.98 2.85
CA ARG A 58 1.57 -13.59 3.52
C ARG A 58 0.50 -14.66 3.40
N LYS A 59 0.37 -15.28 2.23
CA LYS A 59 -0.65 -16.31 1.97
C LYS A 59 -0.43 -17.55 2.85
N ARG A 60 0.82 -18.01 2.96
CA ARG A 60 1.19 -19.14 3.84
C ARG A 60 0.81 -18.88 5.31
N ARG A 61 1.07 -17.67 5.82
CA ARG A 61 0.76 -17.32 7.21
C ARG A 61 -0.76 -17.23 7.48
N GLN A 62 -1.55 -16.79 6.50
CA GLN A 62 -3.02 -16.78 6.61
C GLN A 62 -3.62 -18.19 6.52
N GLU A 63 -3.11 -19.04 5.63
CA GLU A 63 -3.52 -20.44 5.52
C GLU A 63 -3.16 -21.26 6.77
N GLU A 64 -1.96 -21.07 7.33
CA GLU A 64 -1.54 -21.67 8.61
C GLU A 64 -2.41 -21.17 9.78
N GLY A 65 -2.64 -19.86 9.89
CA GLY A 65 -3.50 -19.29 10.95
C GLY A 65 -4.96 -19.75 10.86
N GLN A 66 -5.50 -19.95 9.66
CA GLN A 66 -6.85 -20.48 9.45
C GLN A 66 -6.94 -21.99 9.74
N LYS A 67 -5.88 -22.76 9.47
CA LYS A 67 -5.79 -24.18 9.85
C LYS A 67 -5.69 -24.37 11.36
N VAL A 68 -4.99 -23.49 12.07
CA VAL A 68 -4.93 -23.47 13.54
C VAL A 68 -6.30 -23.17 14.15
N ARG A 69 -7.04 -22.17 13.63
CA ARG A 69 -8.38 -21.82 14.13
C ARG A 69 -9.42 -22.94 13.96
N ARG A 70 -9.31 -23.76 12.90
CA ARG A 70 -10.23 -24.89 12.67
C ARG A 70 -9.94 -26.11 13.54
N LYS A 71 -8.75 -26.22 14.16
CA LYS A 71 -8.37 -27.33 15.05
C LYS A 71 -8.72 -27.11 16.53
N GLY A 72 -9.08 -25.89 16.93
CA GLY A 72 -9.42 -25.54 18.32
C GLY A 72 -10.90 -25.66 18.69
N ILE A 73 -11.72 -26.28 17.83
CA ILE A 73 -13.15 -26.53 18.03
C ILE A 73 -13.44 -28.03 17.91
N GLY A 74 -12.88 -28.82 18.81
CA GLY A 74 -13.21 -30.23 18.98
C GLY A 74 -13.21 -30.53 20.47
N TRP A 75 -14.37 -30.93 20.99
CA TRP A 75 -14.54 -31.46 22.34
C TRP A 75 -13.79 -32.78 22.51
#